data_AF-A0A3R7WTQ9-F1
#
_entry.id   AF-A0A3R7WTQ9-F1
#
_cell.length_a   1.000
_cell.length_b   1.000
_cell.length_c   1.000
_cell.angle_alpha   90.00
_cell.angle_beta   90.00
_cell.angle_gamma   90.00
#
_symmetry.space_group_name_H-M   'P 1'
#
loop_
_entity.id
_entity.type
_entity.pdbx_description
1 polymer ?
#
loop_
_entity_poly.entity_id
_entity_poly.type
_entity_poly.pdbx_seq_one_letter_code
_entity_poly.pdbx_strand_id
1 'polypeptide(L)' 'MSHSDEYWMRLAMAAGHRARIWSAPNPAVGCVVVKDDRLLATGFTHPVGEPHAEVHAISQ' A
#
# COMPACT_ATOMS: atom_id res chain seq x y z
N MET A 1 -13.98 17.73 5.21
CA MET A 1 -13.21 18.21 4.04
C MET A 1 -12.62 16.98 3.38
N SER A 2 -12.76 16.84 2.07
CA SER A 2 -12.21 15.70 1.31
C SER A 2 -10.69 15.82 1.22
N HIS A 3 -9.97 14.73 1.42
CA HIS A 3 -8.54 14.65 1.11
C HIS A 3 -8.34 14.60 -0.42
N SER A 4 -7.18 15.04 -0.88
CA SER A 4 -6.78 14.96 -2.29
C SER A 4 -6.21 13.58 -2.64
N ASP A 5 -6.21 13.23 -3.92
CA ASP A 5 -5.53 12.03 -4.43
C ASP A 5 -4.04 12.03 -4.08
N GLU A 6 -3.40 13.20 -4.08
CA GLU A 6 -1.99 13.34 -3.70
C GLU A 6 -1.76 12.96 -2.23
N TYR A 7 -2.68 13.32 -1.33
CA TYR A 7 -2.61 12.91 0.07
C TYR A 7 -2.65 11.38 0.18
N TRP A 8 -3.58 10.73 -0.51
CA TRP A 8 -3.70 9.27 -0.50
C TRP A 8 -2.49 8.58 -1.13
N MET A 9 -1.94 9.13 -2.21
CA MET A 9 -0.74 8.60 -2.84
C MET A 9 0.49 8.70 -1.95
N ARG A 10 0.65 9.80 -1.19
CA ARG A 10 1.73 9.92 -0.19
C ARG A 10 1.61 8.85 0.89
N LEU A 11 0.39 8.51 1.31
CA LEU A 11 0.17 7.42 2.25
C LEU A 11 0.49 6.04 1.64
N ALA A 12 0.16 5.80 0.37
CA ALA A 12 0.54 4.58 -0.34
C ALA A 12 2.06 4.44 -0.46
N MET A 13 2.78 5.52 -0.78
CA MET A 13 4.25 5.51 -0.79
C MET A 13 4.83 5.20 0.61
N ALA A 14 4.27 5.79 1.67
CA ALA A 14 4.66 5.49 3.04
C ALA A 14 4.44 4.02 3.41
N ALA A 15 3.33 3.40 2.98
CA ALA A 15 3.10 1.97 3.14
C ALA A 15 4.15 1.16 2.36
N GLY A 16 4.43 1.52 1.11
CA GLY A 16 5.40 0.84 0.25
C GLY A 16 6.83 0.88 0.79
N HIS A 17 7.23 1.95 1.50
CA HIS A 17 8.55 2.02 2.14
C HIS A 17 8.81 0.89 3.15
N ARG A 18 7.77 0.29 3.72
CA ARG A 18 7.89 -0.88 4.61
C ARG A 18 8.48 -2.09 3.87
N ALA A 19 8.19 -2.23 2.57
CA ALA A 19 8.65 -3.36 1.76
C ALA A 19 10.14 -3.28 1.33
N ARG A 20 10.77 -2.11 1.49
CA ARG A 20 12.07 -1.78 0.87
C ARG A 20 13.21 -2.76 1.16
N ILE A 21 13.19 -3.41 2.33
CA ILE A 21 14.30 -4.26 2.79
C ILE A 21 14.16 -5.70 2.27
N TRP A 22 12.95 -6.20 2.06
CA TRP A 22 12.70 -7.63 1.81
C TRP A 22 11.96 -7.93 0.51
N SER A 23 11.44 -6.93 -0.20
CA SER A 23 10.70 -7.18 -1.44
C SER A 23 11.59 -7.62 -2.60
N ALA A 24 12.91 -7.38 -2.53
CA ALA A 24 13.83 -7.71 -3.63
C ALA A 24 13.75 -9.20 -4.04
N PRO A 25 13.69 -9.51 -5.35
CA PRO A 25 13.90 -8.62 -6.50
C PRO A 25 12.65 -7.84 -6.94
N ASN A 26 11.50 -8.04 -6.30
CA ASN A 26 10.26 -7.32 -6.61
C ASN A 26 10.34 -5.85 -6.12
N PRO A 27 9.64 -4.92 -6.81
CA PRO A 27 9.59 -3.53 -6.38
C PRO A 27 8.88 -3.39 -5.03
N ALA A 28 9.32 -2.41 -4.25
CA ALA A 28 8.62 -1.97 -3.06
C ALA A 28 7.36 -1.18 -3.49
N VAL A 29 6.19 -1.82 -3.42
CA VAL A 29 4.90 -1.22 -3.78
C VAL A 29 4.07 -1.05 -2.50
N GLY A 30 3.31 0.03 -2.42
CA GLY A 30 2.31 0.26 -1.40
C GLY A 30 0.95 0.52 -2.02
N CYS A 31 -0.11 0.20 -1.28
CA CYS A 31 -1.50 0.33 -1.70
C CYS A 31 -2.32 0.92 -0.56
N VAL A 32 -3.31 1.74 -0.89
CA VAL A 32 -4.35 2.21 0.03
C VAL A 32 -5.71 1.96 -0.58
N VAL A 33 -6.68 1.54 0.24
CA VAL A 33 -8.09 1.41 -0.15
C VAL A 33 -8.86 2.48 0.59
N VAL A 34 -9.54 3.35 -0.15
CA VAL A 34 -10.26 4.50 0.40
C VAL A 34 -11.70 4.45 -0.10
N LYS A 35 -12.65 4.78 0.77
CA LYS A 35 -14.06 4.95 0.43
C LYS A 35 -14.65 6.07 1.27
N ASP A 36 -15.43 6.94 0.64
CA ASP A 36 -16.12 8.06 1.32
C ASP A 36 -15.15 8.90 2.17
N ASP A 37 -13.99 9.23 1.60
CA ASP A 37 -12.88 9.98 2.23
C ASP A 37 -12.28 9.32 3.49
N ARG A 38 -12.55 8.02 3.68
CA ARG A 38 -12.03 7.21 4.78
C ARG A 38 -11.07 6.15 4.28
N LEU A 39 -9.91 6.09 4.91
CA LEU A 39 -8.98 4.97 4.73
C LEU A 39 -9.60 3.68 5.30
N LEU A 40 -9.77 2.68 4.44
CA LEU A 40 -10.26 1.35 4.82
C LEU A 40 -9.10 0.40 5.12
N ALA A 41 -8.07 0.39 4.28
CA ALA A 41 -6.93 -0.51 4.42
C ALA A 41 -5.65 0.04 3.78
N THR A 42 -4.51 -0.49 4.21
CA THR A 42 -3.18 -0.23 3.61
C THR A 42 -2.45 -1.54 3.39
N GLY A 43 -1.81 -1.71 2.24
CA GLY A 43 -0.98 -2.87 1.93
C GLY A 43 0.39 -2.48 1.42
N PHE A 44 1.33 -3.43 1.46
CA PHE A 44 2.67 -3.31 0.91
C PHE A 44 3.15 -4.67 0.42
N THR A 45 4.09 -4.69 -0.53
CA THR A 45 4.65 -5.93 -1.08
C THR A 45 5.35 -6.76 0.00
N HIS A 46 4.96 -8.02 0.12
CA HIS A 46 5.63 -8.99 1.00
C HIS A 46 6.83 -9.65 0.28
N PRO A 47 7.61 -10.51 0.97
CA PRO A 47 8.72 -11.22 0.34
C PRO A 47 8.31 -12.01 -0.92
N VAL A 48 9.31 -12.47 -1.68
CA VAL A 48 9.07 -13.21 -2.92
C VAL A 48 8.19 -14.44 -2.68
N GLY A 49 7.13 -14.58 -3.48
CA GLY A 49 6.14 -15.66 -3.35
C GLY A 49 4.95 -15.32 -2.45
N GLU A 50 5.03 -14.23 -1.70
CA GLU A 50 3.96 -13.72 -0.83
C GLU A 50 3.09 -12.66 -1.56
N PRO A 51 1.97 -12.23 -0.97
CA PRO A 51 1.05 -11.29 -1.60
C PRO A 51 1.70 -9.96 -2.03
N HIS A 52 1.25 -9.45 -3.18
CA HIS A 52 1.49 -8.07 -3.59
C HIS A 52 0.73 -7.07 -2.69
N ALA A 53 1.08 -5.79 -2.79
CA ALA A 53 0.50 -4.74 -1.97
C ALA A 53 -1.03 -4.64 -2.07
N GLU A 54 -1.60 -4.84 -3.25
CA GLU A 54 -3.04 -4.74 -3.49
C GLU A 54 -3.79 -5.91 -2.84
N VAL A 55 -3.24 -7.12 -3.00
CA VAL A 55 -3.79 -8.34 -2.39
C VAL A 55 -3.74 -8.24 -0.86
N HIS A 56 -2.62 -7.77 -0.31
CA HIS A 56 -2.50 -7.53 1.12
C HIS A 56 -3.47 -6.46 1.64
N ALA A 57 -3.74 -5.39 0.87
CA ALA A 57 -4.70 -4.36 1.27
C ALA A 57 -6.15 -4.87 1.28
N ILE A 58 -6.54 -5.68 0.30
CA ILE A 58 -7.93 -6.16 0.14
C ILE A 58 -8.27 -7.33 1.08
N SER A 59 -7.25 -8.04 1.60
CA SER A 59 -7.43 -9.20 2.48
C SER A 59 -7.49 -8.88 3.99
N GLN A 60 -7.54 -7.59 4.35
CA GLN A 60 -7.64 -7.12 5.75
C GLN A 60 -9.07 -6.95 6.24
#